data_AF-A0A6P3HVX4-F1
#
_entry.id   AF-A0A6P3HVX4-F1
#
_cell.length_a   1.000
_cell.length_b   1.000
_cell.length_c   1.000
_cell.angle_alpha   90.00
_cell.angle_beta   90.00
_cell.angle_gamma   90.00
#
_symmetry.space_group_name_H-M   'P 1'
#
loop_
_entity.id
_entity.type
_entity.pdbx_description
1 polymer ?
#
loop_
_entity_poly.entity_id
_entity_poly.type
_entity_poly.pdbx_seq_one_letter_code
_entity_poly.pdbx_strand_id
1 'polypeptide(L)'
;MGVERTTLSLLDLGAAYEDETSQREKEDDKVIPGKSHTYVWQILKENGPTASDPPCLTYSYLSHVDLVKDVNSGLIGALLICREGTLIKERTQTLHKFVLLFAVFDEG
;
A
#
# COMPACT_ATOMS: atom_id res chain seq x y z
N MET A 1 -18.52 -16.59 -13.04
CA MET A 1 -17.29 -16.99 -12.34
C MET A 1 -16.15 -16.25 -13.01
N GLY A 2 -15.69 -15.15 -12.43
CA GLY A 2 -14.56 -14.38 -12.92
C GLY A 2 -13.86 -13.83 -11.69
N VAL A 3 -12.62 -14.26 -11.47
CA VAL A 3 -11.76 -13.74 -10.40
C VAL A 3 -10.95 -12.64 -11.04
N GLU A 4 -11.37 -11.39 -10.87
CA GLU A 4 -10.56 -10.21 -11.20
C GLU A 4 -9.88 -9.75 -9.92
N ARG A 5 -8.56 -9.86 -9.92
CA ARG A 5 -7.67 -9.53 -8.81
C ARG A 5 -7.46 -8.02 -8.79
N THR A 6 -7.00 -7.49 -7.66
CA THR A 6 -6.47 -6.13 -7.54
C THR A 6 -5.51 -5.82 -8.69
N THR A 7 -5.91 -4.97 -9.64
CA THR A 7 -5.04 -4.58 -10.76
C THR A 7 -4.09 -3.50 -10.27
N LEU A 8 -2.89 -3.90 -9.84
CA LEU A 8 -1.76 -2.99 -9.78
C LEU A 8 -1.16 -2.88 -11.17
N SER A 9 -0.85 -1.66 -11.61
CA SER A 9 -0.11 -1.48 -12.87
C SER A 9 1.33 -1.96 -12.65
N LEU A 10 1.95 -2.58 -13.67
CA LEU A 10 3.34 -3.04 -13.57
C LEU A 10 4.33 -1.88 -13.35
N LEU A 11 3.92 -0.64 -13.66
CA LEU A 11 4.69 0.59 -13.41
C LEU A 11 4.63 1.05 -11.95
N ASP A 12 3.79 0.45 -11.11
CA ASP A 12 3.48 0.97 -9.78
C ASP A 12 3.62 -0.10 -8.68
N LEU A 13 4.35 -1.18 -8.98
CA LEU A 13 4.51 -2.34 -8.11
C LEU A 13 5.59 -2.12 -7.07
N GLY A 14 6.67 -1.45 -7.44
CA GLY A 14 7.73 -1.07 -6.53
C GLY A 14 8.55 -2.25 -6.00
N ALA A 15 8.64 -3.35 -6.76
CA ALA A 15 9.33 -4.57 -6.35
C ALA A 15 10.02 -5.25 -7.53
N ALA A 16 11.35 -5.31 -7.49
CA ALA A 16 12.15 -5.98 -8.51
C ALA A 16 12.02 -7.52 -8.43
N TYR A 17 11.60 -8.15 -9.51
CA TYR A 17 11.77 -9.59 -9.76
C TYR A 17 11.91 -9.86 -11.26
N GLU A 18 12.05 -11.12 -11.66
CA GLU A 18 12.04 -11.49 -13.08
C GLU A 18 10.60 -11.46 -13.61
N ASP A 19 10.10 -10.25 -13.84
CA ASP A 19 8.96 -9.97 -14.68
C ASP A 19 9.47 -9.51 -16.06
N GLU A 20 8.86 -10.02 -17.14
CA GLU A 20 9.27 -9.72 -18.53
C GLU A 20 8.89 -8.29 -18.97
N THR A 21 9.01 -7.34 -18.06
CA THR A 21 8.65 -5.93 -18.20
C THR A 21 9.74 -5.12 -18.86
N SER A 22 9.33 -4.04 -19.52
CA SER A 22 10.24 -3.12 -20.17
C SER A 22 11.08 -2.35 -19.15
N GLN A 23 12.22 -1.80 -19.58
CA GLN A 23 13.09 -1.00 -18.69
C GLN A 23 12.37 0.18 -18.03
N ARG A 24 11.36 0.75 -18.69
CA ARG A 24 10.54 1.83 -18.13
C ARG A 24 9.61 1.35 -17.02
N GLU A 25 9.13 0.12 -17.13
CA GLU A 25 8.31 -0.58 -16.12
C GLU A 25 9.14 -1.15 -14.97
N LYS A 26 10.46 -0.95 -14.97
CA LYS A 26 11.34 -1.28 -13.83
C LYS A 26 11.88 -0.04 -13.15
N GLU A 27 11.46 1.16 -13.56
CA GLU A 27 11.88 2.42 -12.90
C GLU A 27 11.25 2.58 -11.51
N ASP A 28 10.12 1.92 -11.27
CA ASP A 28 9.41 1.90 -10.00
C ASP A 28 9.98 0.86 -9.03
N ASP A 29 10.59 -0.22 -9.52
CA ASP A 29 11.24 -1.26 -8.70
C ASP A 29 12.24 -0.70 -7.68
N LYS A 30 12.93 0.38 -8.05
CA LYS A 30 13.92 1.03 -7.19
C LYS A 30 14.12 2.49 -7.54
N VAL A 31 13.70 3.36 -6.63
CA VAL A 31 13.98 4.80 -6.71
C VAL A 31 15.32 5.11 -6.05
N ILE A 32 16.31 5.54 -6.84
CA ILE A 32 17.64 5.90 -6.33
C ILE A 32 17.64 7.26 -5.61
N PRO A 33 18.61 7.53 -4.71
CA PRO A 33 18.71 8.83 -4.03
C PRO A 33 18.73 10.02 -5.00
N GLY A 34 17.97 11.06 -4.67
CA GLY A 34 17.85 12.27 -5.49
C GLY A 34 16.94 12.14 -6.73
N LYS A 35 16.26 11.00 -6.90
CA LYS A 35 15.21 10.80 -7.89
C LYS A 35 13.84 10.74 -7.24
N SER A 36 12.81 10.89 -8.06
CA SER A 36 11.41 10.82 -7.66
C SER A 36 10.65 9.97 -8.67
N HIS A 37 9.77 9.11 -8.17
CA HIS A 37 8.82 8.34 -8.95
C HIS A 37 7.42 8.54 -8.36
N THR A 38 6.39 8.51 -9.20
CA THR A 38 5.00 8.68 -8.77
C THR A 38 4.27 7.37 -8.96
N TYR A 39 3.90 6.74 -7.85
CA TYR A 39 3.10 5.52 -7.85
C TYR A 39 1.60 5.85 -7.92
N VAL A 40 0.86 5.15 -8.77
CA VAL A 40 -0.59 5.28 -8.94
C VAL A 40 -1.28 3.96 -8.62
N TRP A 41 -2.00 3.93 -7.50
CA TRP A 41 -2.80 2.77 -7.11
C TRP A 41 -4.27 2.97 -7.44
N GLN A 42 -4.84 2.03 -8.19
CA GLN A 42 -6.27 2.01 -8.52
C GLN A 42 -7.02 1.07 -7.58
N ILE A 43 -7.90 1.64 -6.76
CA ILE A 43 -8.75 0.86 -5.85
C ILE A 43 -10.08 0.58 -6.53
N LEU A 44 -10.24 -0.63 -7.05
CA LEU A 44 -11.49 -1.11 -7.62
C LEU A 44 -12.50 -1.46 -6.53
N LYS A 45 -13.79 -1.53 -6.91
CA LYS A 45 -14.88 -1.83 -5.98
C LYS A 45 -14.71 -3.20 -5.31
N GLU A 46 -14.17 -4.20 -6.01
CA GLU A 46 -13.87 -5.50 -5.42
C GLU A 46 -12.73 -5.49 -4.39
N ASN A 47 -11.84 -4.49 -4.44
CA ASN A 47 -10.73 -4.32 -3.48
C ASN A 47 -11.19 -3.59 -2.21
N GLY A 48 -12.40 -3.03 -2.23
CA GLY A 48 -12.99 -2.34 -1.10
C GLY A 48 -13.65 -3.31 -0.10
N PRO A 49 -14.04 -2.81 1.08
CA PRO A 49 -14.74 -3.63 2.07
C PRO A 49 -16.08 -4.15 1.53
N THR A 50 -16.33 -5.45 1.69
CA THR A 50 -17.62 -6.09 1.37
C THR A 50 -18.68 -5.69 2.41
N ALA A 51 -19.93 -6.12 2.22
CA ALA A 51 -21.03 -5.79 3.13
C ALA A 51 -20.83 -6.32 4.57
N SER A 52 -20.09 -7.42 4.73
CA SER A 52 -19.80 -8.03 6.02
C SER A 52 -18.55 -7.47 6.69
N ASP A 53 -17.72 -6.71 5.95
CA ASP A 53 -16.48 -6.15 6.45
C ASP A 53 -16.70 -4.85 7.23
N PRO A 54 -15.73 -4.47 8.09
CA PRO A 54 -15.69 -3.15 8.70
C PRO A 54 -15.74 -2.02 7.65
N PRO A 55 -16.12 -0.79 8.03
CA PRO A 55 -16.18 0.35 7.10
C PRO A 55 -14.85 0.68 6.40
N CYS A 56 -13.73 0.32 7.03
CA CYS A 56 -12.38 0.43 6.47
C CYS A 56 -11.58 -0.85 6.73
N LEU A 57 -10.86 -1.31 5.72
CA LEU A 57 -9.86 -2.37 5.82
C LEU A 57 -8.48 -1.74 6.12
N THR A 58 -7.68 -2.45 6.90
CA THR A 58 -6.32 -2.03 7.26
C THR A 58 -5.30 -2.83 6.46
N TYR A 59 -4.55 -2.13 5.62
CA TYR A 59 -3.42 -2.61 4.86
C TYR A 59 -2.14 -1.87 5.29
N SER A 60 -1.02 -2.27 4.74
CA SER A 60 0.28 -1.60 4.91
C SER A 60 0.96 -1.44 3.56
N TYR A 61 1.74 -0.38 3.42
CA TYR A 61 2.71 -0.22 2.34
C TYR A 61 4.11 -0.17 2.93
N LEU A 62 5.11 -0.70 2.22
CA LEU A 62 6.50 -0.74 2.66
C LEU A 62 7.43 -0.63 1.46
N SER A 63 8.69 -0.27 1.71
CA SER A 63 9.72 -0.35 0.67
C SER A 63 10.16 -1.80 0.46
N HIS A 64 10.28 -2.21 -0.79
CA HIS A 64 10.56 -3.59 -1.19
C HIS A 64 11.92 -3.73 -1.89
N VAL A 65 12.84 -2.77 -1.70
CA VAL A 65 14.16 -2.83 -2.32
C VAL A 65 15.04 -3.85 -1.59
N ASP A 66 15.00 -3.83 -0.26
CA ASP A 66 15.59 -4.83 0.63
C ASP A 66 14.70 -4.96 1.85
N LEU A 67 13.78 -5.92 1.83
CA LEU A 67 12.75 -6.09 2.86
C LEU A 67 13.29 -6.10 4.29
N VAL A 68 14.43 -6.76 4.52
CA VAL A 68 15.01 -6.88 5.86
C VAL A 68 15.51 -5.52 6.31
N LYS A 69 16.30 -4.84 5.47
CA LYS A 69 16.86 -3.54 5.80
C LYS A 69 15.79 -2.44 5.87
N ASP A 70 14.85 -2.45 4.94
CA ASP A 70 13.86 -1.40 4.75
C ASP A 70 12.84 -1.41 5.89
N VAL A 71 12.33 -2.58 6.28
CA VAL A 71 11.41 -2.68 7.42
C VAL A 71 12.15 -2.35 8.72
N ASN A 72 13.37 -2.86 8.92
CA ASN A 72 14.15 -2.58 10.13
C ASN A 72 14.55 -1.11 10.27
N SER A 73 14.71 -0.39 9.15
CA SER A 73 14.93 1.06 9.15
C SER A 73 13.65 1.89 9.22
N GLY A 74 12.47 1.23 9.31
CA GLY A 74 11.18 1.88 9.51
C GLY A 74 10.47 2.31 8.23
N LEU A 75 10.85 1.80 7.06
CA LEU A 75 10.19 2.08 5.78
C LEU A 75 8.89 1.27 5.61
N ILE A 76 7.95 1.49 6.52
CA ILE A 76 6.62 0.87 6.57
C ILE A 76 5.57 1.89 7.02
N GLY A 77 4.40 1.88 6.39
CA GLY A 77 3.27 2.74 6.72
C GLY A 77 1.92 2.02 6.60
N ALA A 78 0.88 2.60 7.19
CA ALA A 78 -0.47 2.05 7.11
C ALA A 78 -1.25 2.63 5.93
N LEU A 79 -1.99 1.76 5.25
CA LEU A 79 -2.90 2.09 4.16
C LEU A 79 -4.32 1.69 4.57
N LEU A 80 -5.24 2.65 4.64
CA LEU A 80 -6.64 2.36 4.92
C LEU A 80 -7.46 2.43 3.64
N ILE A 81 -8.14 1.33 3.30
CA ILE A 81 -9.09 1.27 2.19
C ILE A 81 -10.51 1.27 2.77
N CYS A 82 -11.26 2.34 2.53
CA CYS A 82 -12.58 2.53 3.09
C CYS A 82 -13.68 2.46 2.03
N ARG A 83 -14.87 2.03 2.44
CA ARG A 83 -16.06 2.12 1.59
C ARG A 83 -16.37 3.58 1.28
N GLU A 84 -16.86 3.86 0.07
CA GLU A 84 -17.35 5.19 -0.30
C GLU A 84 -18.32 5.75 0.74
N GLY A 85 -18.16 7.03 1.08
CA GLY A 85 -18.97 7.68 2.11
C GLY A 85 -18.53 7.42 3.56
N THR A 86 -17.50 6.61 3.81
CA THR A 86 -16.98 6.40 5.19
C THR A 86 -16.13 7.57 5.69
N LEU A 87 -15.43 8.25 4.78
CA LEU A 87 -14.64 9.47 5.06
C LEU A 87 -15.48 10.75 4.87
N ILE A 88 -16.78 10.71 5.16
CA ILE A 88 -17.54 11.95 5.26
C ILE A 88 -16.94 12.77 6.41
N LYS A 89 -16.71 14.06 6.18
CA LYS A 89 -16.12 15.03 7.09
C LYS A 89 -17.00 15.15 8.35
N GLU A 90 -16.87 14.17 9.23
CA GLU A 90 -17.84 13.94 10.28
C GLU A 90 -17.61 14.95 11.41
N ARG A 91 -18.62 15.79 11.57
CA ARG A 91 -18.80 16.76 12.64
C ARG A 91 -19.18 16.04 13.95
N THR A 92 -18.52 14.93 14.23
CA THR A 92 -18.79 14.02 15.35
C THR A 92 -17.46 13.59 15.96
N GLN A 93 -17.00 14.44 16.87
CA GLN A 93 -16.16 14.03 17.99
C GLN A 93 -16.80 12.82 18.66
N THR A 94 -16.16 11.63 18.62
CA THR A 94 -16.22 10.58 19.68
C THR A 94 -15.46 9.29 19.36
N LEU A 95 -15.07 8.99 18.12
CA LEU A 95 -14.25 7.80 17.81
C LEU A 95 -12.86 8.18 17.28
N HIS A 96 -11.88 8.21 18.20
CA HIS A 96 -10.47 8.30 17.82
C HIS A 96 -10.04 6.96 17.19
N LYS A 97 -9.70 7.00 15.89
CA LYS A 97 -9.09 5.87 15.19
C LYS A 97 -7.58 5.99 15.31
N PHE A 98 -6.95 5.02 15.97
CA PHE A 98 -5.50 4.92 16.07
C PHE A 98 -5.03 3.76 15.20
N VAL A 99 -3.95 3.98 14.46
CA VAL A 99 -3.21 2.91 13.80
C VAL A 99 -2.12 2.46 14.77
N LEU A 100 -2.08 1.16 15.06
CA LEU A 100 -1.06 0.54 15.89
C LEU A 100 -0.18 -0.34 15.02
N LEU A 101 1.14 -0.17 15.10
CA LEU A 101 2.11 -1.03 14.47
C LEU A 101 2.85 -1.80 15.58
N PHE A 102 2.66 -3.11 15.60
CA PHE A 102 3.42 -4.02 16.46
C PHE A 102 4.59 -4.56 15.65
N ALA A 103 5.73 -3.86 15.69
CA ALA A 103 6.94 -4.22 14.94
C ALA A 103 8.14 -4.43 15.86
N VAL A 104 9.05 -5.31 15.45
CA VAL A 104 10.38 -5.49 16.03
C VAL A 104 11.36 -4.93 15.01
N PHE A 105 12.17 -3.96 15.42
CA PHE A 105 13.20 -3.36 14.58
C PHE A 105 14.57 -3.86 15.04
N ASP A 106 15.34 -4.44 14.12
CA ASP A 106 16.71 -4.90 14.36
C ASP A 106 17.70 -3.97 13.64
N GLU A 107 18.38 -3.11 14.40
CA GLU A 107 19.33 -2.10 13.92
C GLU A 107 20.81 -2.58 13.91
N GLY A 108 21.05 -3.88 14.13
CA GLY A 108 22.38 -4.47 14.33
C GLY A 108 23.46 -4.17 13.30
#